data_AF-A0A1G6MUQ3-F1
#
_entry.id   AF-A0A1G6MUQ3-F1
#
_cell.length_a   1.000
_cell.length_b   1.000
_cell.length_c   1.000
_cell.angle_alpha   90.00
_cell.angle_beta   90.00
_cell.angle_gamma   90.00
#
_symmetry.space_group_name_H-M   'P 1'
#
loop_
_entity.id
_entity.type
_entity.pdbx_description
1 polymer ?
#
loop_
_entity_poly.entity_id
_entity_poly.type
_entity_poly.pdbx_seq_one_letter_code
_entity_poly.pdbx_strand_id
1 'polypeptide(L)'
;MYKITIFLTIMSLSIFLITFTIYKNIEVLKNDSNLLNFYVEYNSISKILPYIGSDEVNDIILNGYKIIKINNIIKIEKIQNLKGE
;
A
#
# COMPACT_ATOMS: atom_id res chain seq x y z
N MET A 1 -44.08 -19.54 -17.13
CA MET A 1 -43.44 -18.21 -17.32
C MET A 1 -42.83 -17.67 -16.03
N TYR A 2 -43.59 -17.45 -14.95
CA TYR A 2 -43.09 -16.87 -13.68
C TYR A 2 -41.82 -17.54 -13.09
N LYS A 3 -41.71 -18.87 -13.13
CA LYS A 3 -40.52 -19.59 -12.63
C LYS A 3 -39.22 -19.21 -13.35
N ILE A 4 -39.31 -18.98 -14.67
CA ILE A 4 -38.17 -18.60 -15.50
C ILE A 4 -37.78 -17.15 -15.20
N THR A 5 -38.78 -16.28 -15.05
CA THR A 5 -38.57 -14.87 -14.67
C THR A 5 -37.88 -14.75 -13.31
N ILE A 6 -38.34 -15.51 -12.30
CA ILE A 6 -37.75 -15.56 -10.96
C ILE A 6 -36.31 -16.08 -11.00
N PHE A 7 -36.06 -17.15 -11.75
CA PHE A 7 -34.71 -17.68 -11.92
C PHE A 7 -33.75 -16.65 -12.55
N LEU A 8 -34.19 -15.97 -13.61
CA LEU A 8 -33.40 -14.93 -14.27
C LEU A 8 -33.15 -13.73 -13.36
N THR A 9 -34.13 -13.31 -12.55
CA THR A 9 -33.95 -12.20 -11.61
C THR A 9 -32.96 -12.54 -10.51
N ILE A 10 -33.03 -13.75 -9.94
CA ILE A 10 -32.07 -14.21 -8.92
C ILE A 10 -30.66 -14.27 -9.51
N MET A 11 -30.50 -14.88 -10.69
CA MET A 11 -29.20 -14.96 -11.36
C MET A 11 -28.61 -13.58 -11.68
N SER A 12 -29.44 -12.67 -12.20
CA SER A 12 -29.03 -11.29 -12.48
C SER A 12 -28.60 -10.57 -11.21
N LEU A 13 -29.34 -10.74 -10.11
CA LEU A 13 -29.04 -10.12 -8.83
C LEU A 13 -27.74 -10.66 -8.24
N SER A 14 -27.51 -11.97 -8.31
CA SER A 14 -26.27 -12.59 -7.83
C SER A 14 -25.04 -12.06 -8.58
N ILE A 15 -25.11 -11.99 -9.91
CA ILE A 15 -24.03 -11.44 -10.75
C ILE A 15 -23.77 -9.96 -10.43
N PHE A 16 -24.83 -9.18 -10.26
CA PHE A 16 -24.72 -7.78 -9.88
C PHE A 16 -24.03 -7.62 -8.52
N LEU A 17 -24.45 -8.38 -7.50
CA LEU A 17 -23.89 -8.31 -6.16
C LEU A 17 -22.39 -8.66 -6.15
N ILE A 18 -21.99 -9.72 -6.85
CA ILE A 18 -20.59 -10.12 -6.95
C ILE A 18 -19.76 -9.01 -7.59
N THR A 19 -20.24 -8.48 -8.72
CA THR A 19 -19.52 -7.42 -9.46
C THR A 19 -19.43 -6.13 -8.64
N PHE A 20 -20.50 -5.78 -7.93
CA PHE A 20 -20.56 -4.60 -7.08
C PHE A 20 -19.62 -4.71 -5.87
N THR A 21 -19.54 -5.87 -5.22
CA THR A 21 -18.59 -6.11 -4.13
C THR A 21 -17.14 -5.97 -4.60
N ILE A 22 -16.81 -6.53 -5.76
CA ILE A 22 -15.46 -6.41 -6.34
C ILE A 22 -15.15 -4.95 -6.65
N TYR A 23 -16.07 -4.24 -7.31
CA TYR A 23 -15.92 -2.80 -7.59
C TYR A 23 -15.67 -2.01 -6.30
N LYS A 24 -16.48 -2.22 -5.26
CA LYS A 24 -16.36 -1.48 -4.00
C LYS A 24 -15.03 -1.76 -3.29
N ASN A 25 -14.54 -3.01 -3.33
CA ASN A 25 -13.24 -3.36 -2.77
C ASN A 25 -12.10 -2.68 -3.52
N ILE A 26 -12.16 -2.61 -4.85
CA ILE A 26 -11.17 -1.90 -5.67
C ILE A 26 -11.24 -0.39 -5.42
N GLU A 27 -12.45 0.18 -5.30
CA GLU A 27 -12.64 1.59 -4.99
C GLU A 27 -12.10 1.95 -3.60
N VAL A 28 -12.32 1.11 -2.60
CA VAL A 28 -11.72 1.25 -1.27
C VAL A 28 -10.19 1.21 -1.38
N LEU A 29 -9.62 0.23 -2.08
CA LEU A 29 -8.17 0.14 -2.31
C LEU A 29 -7.61 1.35 -3.06
N LYS A 30 -8.37 1.92 -3.99
CA LYS A 30 -7.96 3.08 -4.80
C LYS A 30 -8.04 4.38 -4.01
N ASN A 31 -8.98 4.50 -3.09
CA ASN A 31 -9.11 5.62 -2.17
C ASN A 31 -8.28 5.46 -0.89
N ASP A 32 -7.70 4.27 -0.66
CA ASP A 32 -6.77 4.05 0.44
C ASP A 32 -5.42 4.68 0.07
N SER A 33 -5.35 6.00 0.21
CA SER A 33 -4.13 6.80 0.06
C SER A 33 -2.98 6.25 0.90
N ASN A 34 -3.27 5.54 2.00
CA ASN A 34 -2.28 4.85 2.80
C ASN A 34 -1.59 3.70 2.07
N LEU A 35 -2.28 2.98 1.17
CA LEU A 35 -1.67 1.90 0.38
C LEU A 35 -0.77 2.45 -0.71
N LEU A 36 -1.20 3.51 -1.38
CA LEU A 36 -0.36 4.23 -2.35
C LEU A 36 0.88 4.82 -1.67
N ASN A 37 0.68 5.49 -0.52
CA ASN A 37 1.76 6.04 0.29
C ASN A 37 2.68 4.93 0.79
N PHE A 38 2.16 3.81 1.30
CA PHE A 38 2.95 2.65 1.71
C PHE A 38 3.76 2.08 0.55
N TYR A 39 3.16 1.93 -0.63
CA TYR A 39 3.87 1.43 -1.81
C TYR A 39 5.00 2.37 -2.23
N VAL A 40 4.75 3.68 -2.24
CA VAL A 40 5.75 4.71 -2.57
C VAL A 40 6.87 4.76 -1.52
N GLU A 41 6.52 4.73 -0.24
CA GLU A 41 7.46 4.68 0.90
C GLU A 41 8.34 3.44 0.82
N TYR A 42 7.73 2.26 0.67
CA TYR A 42 8.44 0.98 0.60
C TYR A 42 9.36 0.88 -0.61
N ASN A 43 8.89 1.29 -1.79
CA ASN A 43 9.68 1.25 -3.03
C ASN A 43 10.89 2.21 -2.94
N SER A 44 10.71 3.37 -2.30
CA SER A 44 11.80 4.32 -2.06
C SER A 44 12.87 3.74 -1.14
N ILE A 45 12.46 3.15 -0.02
CA ILE A 45 13.36 2.50 0.95
C ILE A 45 14.11 1.32 0.30
N SER A 46 13.41 0.49 -0.48
CA SER A 46 13.99 -0.67 -1.16
C SER A 46 15.10 -0.29 -2.15
N LYS A 47 14.97 0.84 -2.84
CA LYS A 47 16.01 1.34 -3.76
C LYS A 47 17.27 1.82 -3.05
N ILE A 48 17.17 2.23 -1.78
CA ILE A 48 18.29 2.82 -1.04
C ILE A 48 19.07 1.79 -0.23
N LEU A 49 18.41 0.71 0.19
CA LEU A 49 19.00 -0.43 0.90
C LEU A 49 20.37 -0.89 0.34
N PRO A 50 20.57 -1.00 -1.00
CA PRO A 50 21.86 -1.38 -1.58
C PRO A 50 22.99 -0.37 -1.30
N TYR A 51 22.69 0.94 -1.30
CA TYR A 51 23.69 2.02 -1.09
C TYR A 51 24.11 2.15 0.38
N ILE A 52 23.23 1.77 1.30
CA ILE A 52 23.56 1.64 2.72
C ILE A 52 24.37 0.36 2.93
N GLY A 53 24.02 -0.72 2.22
CA GLY A 53 24.78 -1.96 2.21
C GLY A 53 26.23 -1.81 1.76
N SER A 54 26.50 -0.90 0.80
CA SER A 54 27.83 -0.67 0.20
C SER A 54 28.78 0.23 1.00
N ASP A 55 28.41 0.69 2.20
CA ASP A 55 29.18 1.67 3.02
C ASP A 55 29.38 3.05 2.34
N GLU A 56 28.69 3.31 1.22
CA GLU A 56 28.72 4.62 0.56
C GLU A 56 27.91 5.66 1.32
N VAL A 57 26.90 5.22 2.10
CA VAL A 57 26.02 6.08 2.88
C VAL A 57 25.79 5.49 4.27
N ASN A 58 26.21 6.23 5.31
CA ASN A 58 26.05 5.81 6.72
C ASN A 58 24.65 6.09 7.27
N ASP A 59 24.04 7.20 6.82
CA ASP A 59 22.71 7.64 7.22
C ASP A 59 21.96 8.31 6.06
N ILE A 60 20.69 7.97 5.92
CA ILE A 60 19.78 8.64 4.99
C ILE A 60 18.47 8.95 5.70
N ILE A 61 17.90 10.12 5.41
CA ILE A 61 16.52 10.45 5.75
C ILE A 61 15.73 10.48 4.45
N LEU A 62 14.72 9.61 4.34
CA LEU A 62 13.84 9.57 3.18
C LEU A 62 12.39 9.33 3.58
N ASN A 63 11.48 10.15 3.04
CA ASN A 63 10.03 10.05 3.26
C ASN A 63 9.63 9.95 4.75
N GLY A 64 10.32 10.67 5.64
CA GLY A 64 10.04 10.63 7.08
C GLY A 64 10.58 9.38 7.80
N TYR A 65 11.42 8.58 7.14
CA TYR A 65 12.14 7.48 7.75
C TYR A 65 13.64 7.79 7.77
N LYS A 66 14.27 7.56 8.92
CA LYS A 66 15.73 7.59 9.08
C LYS A 66 16.24 6.17 8.95
N ILE A 67 17.12 5.93 7.98
CA ILE A 67 17.77 4.64 7.76
C ILE A 67 19.24 4.79 8.10
N ILE A 68 19.74 3.96 9.02
CA ILE A 68 21.10 4.06 9.57
C ILE A 68 21.75 2.68 9.50
N LYS A 69 23.03 2.63 9.09
CA LYS A 69 23.86 1.42 9.24
C LYS A 69 24.64 1.49 10.55
N ILE A 70 24.46 0.52 11.44
CA ILE A 70 25.25 0.37 12.66
C ILE A 70 25.83 -1.05 12.69
N ASN A 71 27.15 -1.18 12.66
CA ASN A 71 27.84 -2.48 12.74
C ASN A 71 27.26 -3.55 11.80
N ASN A 72 27.05 -3.18 10.53
CA ASN A 72 26.48 -4.04 9.49
C ASN A 72 24.99 -4.39 9.65
N ILE A 73 24.28 -3.76 10.58
CA ILE A 73 22.83 -3.88 10.78
C ILE A 73 22.17 -2.60 10.25
N ILE A 74 21.16 -2.75 9.41
CA ILE A 74 20.37 -1.64 8.88
C ILE A 74 19.19 -1.40 9.83
N LYS A 75 19.14 -0.22 10.45
CA LYS A 75 18.05 0.22 11.33
C LYS A 75 17.19 1.23 10.58
N ILE A 76 15.88 0.98 10.52
CA ILE A 76 14.89 1.89 9.93
C ILE A 76 14.03 2.44 11.06
N GLU A 77 14.07 3.74 11.28
CA GLU A 77 13.28 4.45 12.29
C GLU A 77 12.31 5.41 11.62
N LYS A 78 11.02 5.33 11.94
CA LYS A 78 10.04 6.33 11.50
C LYS A 78 10.22 7.58 12.35
N ILE A 79 10.45 8.73 11.71
CA ILE A 79 10.56 10.02 12.38
C ILE A 79 9.13 10.44 12.78
N GLN A 80 8.76 10.24 14.05
CA GLN A 80 7.41 10.56 14.54
C GLN A 80 7.15 12.07 14.77
N ASN A 81 7.97 12.97 14.23
CA ASN A 81 7.74 14.42 14.32
C ASN A 81 8.20 15.13 13.04
N LEU A 82 7.24 15.44 12.16
CA LEU A 82 7.25 16.64 11.32
C LEU A 82 5.93 17.39 11.58
N LYS A 83 5.74 17.83 12.83
CA LYS A 83 4.88 18.97 13.13
C LYS A 83 5.80 20.19 13.16
N GLY A 84 5.67 21.04 12.14
CA GLY A 84 6.31 22.35 12.07
C GLY A 84 7.39 22.41 11.01
N GLU A 85 6.99 22.78 9.80
CA GLU A 85 7.33 24.06 9.15
C GLU A 85 6.37 24.31 7.98
#